data_AF-A0A0R0KUC5-F1
#
_entry.id   AF-A0A0R0KUC5-F1
#
_cell.length_a   1.000
_cell.length_b   1.000
_cell.length_c   1.000
_cell.angle_alpha   90.00
_cell.angle_beta   90.00
_cell.angle_gamma   90.00
#
_symmetry.space_group_name_H-M   'P 1'
#
loop_
_entity.id
_entity.type
_entity.pdbx_description
1 polymer ?
#
loop_
_entity_poly.entity_id
_entity_poly.type
_entity_poly.pdbx_seq_one_letter_code
_entity_poly.pdbx_strand_id
1 'polypeptide(L)'
;MEDAMVLLQTGKRIASAAFRRESVCWSEDSFYVTNIPFSGDSTNAPPSTPPRTLLADSESVAQLLGHIKFLLRRRAAALAALDAGLYSEAIRHFSKIVDGRRSAPQSFLAECYMHRASAHRSAGRIAESIADCNRTLALDPTCIQALETRASLFETIRCLPDSLHDLEHLKLLYNSILRDRKLPGPAWKRHNVRYREIPGKLCSLTIKIQELKQRLASGETGNVDYYALIGVRRGCSRSELERAHLLLSLRHKPDKATGFIERCELADERDVESVKERVKMSSLLLYRLVQKGYTNVMGNIMDEEAAEKQRKKAALQALEAQKEKANEAAAELNKVVESNSTQMSQNRSMVSSSTVNPAVFQGVFCRDLTVVGNLLSQAGFNRSMPVKYEALSC
;
A
#
# COMPACT_ATOMS: atom_id res chain seq x y z
N MET A 1 6.59 -22.22 -16.46
CA MET A 1 6.91 -21.41 -15.26
C MET A 1 5.68 -20.67 -14.76
N GLU A 2 4.93 -20.01 -15.65
CA GLU A 2 3.65 -19.37 -15.33
C GLU A 2 2.64 -20.34 -14.71
N ASP A 3 2.46 -21.53 -15.30
CA ASP A 3 1.59 -22.58 -14.72
C ASP A 3 2.01 -23.01 -13.31
N ALA A 4 3.32 -23.08 -13.05
CA ALA A 4 3.84 -23.40 -11.72
C ALA A 4 3.54 -22.29 -10.71
N MET A 5 3.55 -21.01 -11.13
CA MET A 5 3.13 -19.89 -10.27
C MET A 5 1.63 -19.94 -9.98
N VAL A 6 0.80 -20.31 -10.96
CA VAL A 6 -0.64 -20.46 -10.79
C VAL A 6 -0.97 -21.62 -9.84
N LEU A 7 -0.29 -22.77 -10.01
CA LEU A 7 -0.40 -23.91 -9.10
C LEU A 7 0.08 -23.58 -7.68
N LEU A 8 1.15 -22.82 -7.54
CA LEU A 8 1.62 -22.34 -6.23
C LEU A 8 0.61 -21.39 -5.58
N GLN A 9 0.04 -20.44 -6.33
CA GLN A 9 -0.97 -19.51 -5.80
C GLN A 9 -2.28 -20.20 -5.43
N THR A 10 -2.70 -21.22 -6.20
CA THR A 10 -3.88 -22.02 -5.86
C THR A 10 -3.60 -22.90 -4.65
N GLY A 11 -2.44 -23.55 -4.57
CA GLY A 11 -2.00 -24.28 -3.37
C GLY A 11 -1.99 -23.41 -2.12
N LYS A 12 -1.44 -22.19 -2.19
CA LYS A 12 -1.47 -21.20 -1.10
C LYS A 12 -2.89 -20.83 -0.69
N ARG A 13 -3.79 -20.62 -1.65
CA ARG A 13 -5.21 -20.31 -1.38
C ARG A 13 -5.93 -21.48 -0.71
N ILE A 14 -5.69 -22.71 -1.17
CA ILE A 14 -6.30 -23.92 -0.61
C ILE A 14 -5.77 -24.17 0.80
N ALA A 15 -4.47 -24.03 1.05
CA ALA A 15 -3.89 -24.14 2.38
C ALA A 15 -4.46 -23.08 3.34
N SER A 16 -4.59 -21.82 2.90
CA SER A 16 -5.25 -20.77 3.68
C SER A 16 -6.73 -21.08 3.96
N ALA A 17 -7.44 -21.67 2.99
CA ALA A 17 -8.83 -22.07 3.16
C ALA A 17 -8.99 -23.28 4.10
N ALA A 18 -8.09 -24.26 4.01
CA ALA A 18 -8.02 -25.39 4.92
C ALA A 18 -7.76 -24.93 6.36
N PHE A 19 -6.79 -24.02 6.57
CA PHE A 19 -6.52 -23.44 7.88
C PHE A 19 -7.71 -22.65 8.43
N ARG A 20 -8.48 -21.96 7.57
CA ARG A 20 -9.76 -21.33 7.96
C ARG A 20 -10.80 -22.37 8.38
N ARG A 21 -10.88 -23.51 7.70
CA ARG A 21 -11.79 -24.61 8.05
C ARG A 21 -11.37 -25.27 9.35
N GLU A 22 -10.10 -25.55 9.56
CA GLU A 22 -9.56 -26.07 10.83
C GLU A 22 -9.78 -25.07 11.97
N SER A 23 -9.53 -23.78 11.74
CA SER A 23 -9.86 -22.71 12.69
C SER A 23 -11.35 -22.67 13.11
N VAL A 24 -12.26 -23.18 12.27
CA VAL A 24 -13.72 -23.20 12.52
C VAL A 24 -14.17 -24.57 13.05
N CYS A 25 -13.53 -25.67 12.63
CA CYS A 25 -13.90 -27.05 12.97
C CYS A 25 -13.33 -27.52 14.31
N TRP A 26 -12.45 -26.75 14.96
CA TRP A 26 -12.16 -26.94 16.38
C TRP A 26 -13.26 -26.25 17.18
N SER A 27 -14.47 -26.79 17.05
CA SER A 27 -15.58 -26.51 17.96
C SER A 27 -15.09 -26.76 19.38
N GLU A 28 -15.25 -25.73 20.22
CA GLU A 28 -15.43 -25.84 21.66
C GLU A 28 -14.72 -27.04 22.32
N ASP A 29 -13.45 -26.88 22.75
CA ASP A 29 -13.07 -27.53 24.01
C ASP A 29 -13.96 -26.90 25.07
N SER A 30 -15.16 -27.48 25.23
CA SER A 30 -16.09 -27.21 26.31
C SER A 30 -15.40 -27.72 27.57
N PHE A 31 -14.52 -26.90 28.13
CA PHE A 31 -14.25 -26.97 29.55
C PHE A 31 -15.55 -26.53 30.22
N TYR A 32 -16.48 -27.47 30.37
CA TYR A 32 -17.33 -27.44 31.53
C TYR A 32 -16.36 -27.38 32.70
N VAL A 33 -16.37 -26.28 33.44
CA VAL A 33 -15.76 -26.23 34.75
C VAL A 33 -16.55 -27.25 35.57
N THR A 34 -16.22 -28.53 35.46
CA THR A 34 -16.65 -29.53 36.41
C THR A 34 -16.07 -29.08 37.73
N ASN A 35 -16.96 -28.52 38.56
CA ASN A 35 -16.77 -28.16 39.96
C ASN A 35 -15.42 -28.59 40.50
N ILE A 36 -14.47 -27.65 40.59
CA ILE A 36 -13.32 -27.82 41.46
C ILE A 36 -13.91 -27.85 42.88
N PRO A 37 -13.92 -28.99 43.59
CA PRO A 37 -14.37 -29.00 44.96
C PRO A 37 -13.24 -28.37 45.76
N PHE A 38 -13.41 -27.11 46.15
CA PHE A 38 -12.57 -26.53 47.19
C PHE A 38 -12.93 -27.28 48.47
N SER A 39 -12.05 -28.19 48.87
CA SER A 39 -12.18 -28.94 50.12
C SER A 39 -11.99 -27.94 51.27
N GLY A 40 -13.10 -27.49 51.84
CA GLY A 40 -13.14 -26.56 52.96
C GLY A 40 -14.46 -26.70 53.71
N ASP A 41 -14.38 -27.41 54.83
CA ASP A 41 -15.33 -27.53 55.95
C ASP A 41 -16.75 -28.05 55.71
N SER A 42 -16.92 -29.29 56.15
CA SER A 42 -18.17 -29.92 56.55
C SER A 42 -18.88 -29.14 57.66
N THR A 43 -20.02 -28.51 57.36
CA THR A 43 -21.18 -28.48 58.27
C THR A 43 -22.49 -28.40 57.46
N ASN A 44 -23.46 -29.19 57.90
CA ASN A 44 -24.71 -29.52 57.21
C ASN A 44 -25.71 -28.35 57.16
N ALA A 45 -26.06 -27.88 55.96
CA ALA A 45 -27.38 -27.37 55.60
C ALA A 45 -27.55 -27.33 54.07
N PRO A 46 -28.69 -27.76 53.47
CA PRO A 46 -28.92 -27.61 52.04
C PRO A 46 -29.30 -26.14 51.71
N PRO A 47 -28.61 -25.46 50.79
CA PRO A 47 -29.06 -24.13 50.34
C PRO A 47 -30.26 -24.29 49.40
N SER A 48 -31.37 -23.61 49.71
CA SER A 48 -32.66 -23.68 49.00
C SER A 48 -32.77 -22.75 47.78
N THR A 49 -31.66 -22.33 47.18
CA THR A 49 -31.63 -21.67 45.86
C THR A 49 -30.30 -21.98 45.15
N PRO A 50 -30.27 -22.25 43.84
CA PRO A 50 -29.00 -22.39 43.12
C PRO A 50 -28.29 -21.02 43.09
N PRO A 51 -26.98 -20.94 43.37
CA PRO A 51 -26.26 -19.67 43.38
C PRO A 51 -26.16 -19.12 41.95
N ARG A 52 -27.02 -18.16 41.59
CA ARG A 52 -27.01 -17.48 40.28
C ARG A 52 -25.69 -16.75 39.98
N THR A 53 -24.94 -16.36 41.01
CA THR A 53 -23.66 -15.64 40.90
C THR A 53 -22.56 -16.51 40.27
N LEU A 54 -22.46 -17.79 40.65
CA LEU A 54 -21.44 -18.69 40.10
C LEU A 54 -21.68 -19.04 38.62
N LEU A 55 -22.94 -19.03 38.18
CA LEU A 55 -23.29 -19.25 36.76
C LEU A 55 -22.92 -18.05 35.90
N ALA A 56 -23.14 -16.81 36.40
CA ALA A 56 -22.72 -15.59 35.70
C ALA A 56 -21.19 -15.49 35.58
N ASP A 57 -20.46 -15.85 36.64
CA ASP A 57 -19.00 -15.89 36.62
C ASP A 57 -18.48 -16.98 35.67
N SER A 58 -19.08 -18.17 35.68
CA SER A 58 -18.76 -19.25 34.74
C SER A 58 -19.03 -18.86 33.27
N GLU A 59 -20.16 -18.19 32.99
CA GLU A 59 -20.49 -17.67 31.66
C GLU A 59 -19.50 -16.57 31.23
N SER A 60 -19.06 -15.70 32.16
CA SER A 60 -18.05 -14.68 31.89
C SER A 60 -16.68 -15.28 31.54
N VAL A 61 -16.28 -16.35 32.25
CA VAL A 61 -15.03 -17.08 32.00
C VAL A 61 -15.11 -17.81 30.67
N ALA A 62 -16.24 -18.46 30.35
CA ALA A 62 -16.45 -19.09 29.06
C ALA A 62 -16.39 -18.07 27.90
N GLN A 63 -16.98 -16.89 28.08
CA GLN A 63 -16.93 -15.80 27.10
C GLN A 63 -15.50 -15.26 26.91
N LEU A 64 -14.75 -15.08 28.01
CA LEU A 64 -13.35 -14.66 27.99
C LEU A 64 -12.46 -15.70 27.30
N LEU A 65 -12.59 -16.98 27.66
CA LEU A 65 -11.88 -18.08 27.02
C LEU A 65 -12.22 -18.19 25.53
N GLY A 66 -13.50 -18.06 25.18
CA GLY A 66 -13.94 -17.99 23.79
C GLY A 66 -13.32 -16.82 23.04
N HIS A 67 -13.17 -15.67 23.69
CA HIS A 67 -12.50 -14.51 23.11
C HIS A 67 -11.00 -14.74 22.90
N ILE A 68 -10.30 -15.28 23.91
CA ILE A 68 -8.86 -15.61 23.83
C ILE A 68 -8.64 -16.63 22.70
N LYS A 69 -9.42 -17.71 22.65
CA LYS A 69 -9.37 -18.71 21.57
C LYS A 69 -9.57 -18.05 20.21
N PHE A 70 -10.55 -17.15 20.08
CA PHE A 70 -10.79 -16.40 18.84
C PHE A 70 -9.57 -15.57 18.42
N LEU A 71 -8.96 -14.81 19.34
CA LEU A 71 -7.78 -13.98 19.08
C LEU A 71 -6.59 -14.85 18.64
N LEU A 72 -6.33 -15.95 19.35
CA LEU A 72 -5.24 -16.87 19.05
C LEU A 72 -5.42 -17.56 17.69
N ARG A 73 -6.62 -18.09 17.39
CA ARG A 73 -6.92 -18.72 16.10
C ARG A 73 -6.77 -17.75 14.94
N ARG A 74 -7.28 -16.52 15.11
CA ARG A 74 -7.19 -15.48 14.08
C ARG A 74 -5.74 -15.03 13.86
N ARG A 75 -4.96 -14.88 14.94
CA ARG A 75 -3.54 -14.57 14.86
C ARG A 75 -2.77 -15.68 14.15
N ALA A 76 -3.01 -16.94 14.50
CA ALA A 76 -2.39 -18.08 13.82
C ALA A 76 -2.70 -18.09 12.32
N ALA A 77 -3.96 -17.85 11.93
CA ALA A 77 -4.34 -17.73 10.54
C ALA A 77 -3.67 -16.54 9.83
N ALA A 78 -3.50 -15.42 10.53
CA ALA A 78 -2.81 -14.24 10.01
C ALA A 78 -1.32 -14.51 9.77
N LEU A 79 -0.65 -15.18 10.70
CA LEU A 79 0.76 -15.58 10.59
C LEU A 79 0.95 -16.60 9.46
N ALA A 80 0.10 -17.63 9.39
CA ALA A 80 0.15 -18.60 8.30
C ALA A 80 -0.03 -17.94 6.92
N ALA A 81 -0.92 -16.94 6.82
CA ALA A 81 -1.09 -16.16 5.58
C ALA A 81 0.14 -15.29 5.27
N LEU A 82 0.79 -14.72 6.29
CA LEU A 82 2.02 -13.95 6.14
C LEU A 82 3.17 -14.83 5.63
N ASP A 83 3.37 -16.00 6.24
CA ASP A 83 4.40 -16.97 5.86
C ASP A 83 4.14 -17.54 4.46
N ALA A 84 2.87 -17.73 4.09
CA ALA A 84 2.47 -18.11 2.73
C ALA A 84 2.65 -16.98 1.70
N GLY A 85 2.99 -15.75 2.11
CA GLY A 85 3.11 -14.58 1.22
C GLY A 85 1.78 -14.03 0.72
N LEU A 86 0.65 -14.38 1.35
CA LEU A 86 -0.68 -13.86 1.06
C LEU A 86 -0.92 -12.59 1.89
N TYR A 87 -0.21 -11.51 1.54
CA TYR A 87 -0.16 -10.30 2.37
C TYR A 87 -1.52 -9.61 2.54
N SER A 88 -2.38 -9.61 1.52
CA SER A 88 -3.73 -9.04 1.60
C SER A 88 -4.61 -9.78 2.62
N GLU A 89 -4.56 -11.11 2.64
CA GLU A 89 -5.28 -11.94 3.62
C GLU A 89 -4.72 -11.77 5.02
N ALA A 90 -3.39 -11.75 5.17
CA ALA A 90 -2.74 -11.49 6.46
C ALA A 90 -3.22 -10.15 7.04
N ILE A 91 -3.23 -9.09 6.24
CA ILE A 91 -3.69 -7.76 6.64
C ILE A 91 -5.17 -7.79 7.02
N ARG A 92 -6.02 -8.49 6.26
CA ARG A 92 -7.43 -8.66 6.61
C ARG A 92 -7.61 -9.34 7.96
N HIS A 93 -6.85 -10.41 8.22
CA HIS A 93 -6.92 -11.13 9.50
C HIS A 93 -6.45 -10.26 10.68
N PHE A 94 -5.31 -9.57 10.55
CA PHE A 94 -4.82 -8.66 11.58
C PHE A 94 -5.75 -7.45 11.80
N SER A 95 -6.30 -6.84 10.74
CA SER A 95 -7.28 -5.77 10.88
C SER A 95 -8.53 -6.22 11.65
N LYS A 96 -8.98 -7.47 11.45
CA LYS A 96 -10.10 -8.01 12.25
C LYS A 96 -9.76 -8.22 13.73
N ILE A 97 -8.47 -8.29 14.09
CA ILE A 97 -8.03 -8.31 15.49
C ILE A 97 -8.04 -6.88 16.03
N VAL A 98 -7.30 -5.96 15.39
CA VAL A 98 -7.04 -4.62 15.96
C VAL A 98 -8.21 -3.64 15.78
N ASP A 99 -9.06 -3.85 14.77
CA ASP A 99 -10.29 -3.09 14.53
C ASP A 99 -11.52 -3.84 15.06
N GLY A 100 -11.32 -4.93 15.82
CA GLY A 100 -12.38 -5.68 16.49
C GLY A 100 -13.05 -4.86 17.60
N ARG A 101 -14.27 -5.25 18.00
CA ARG A 101 -15.00 -4.56 19.10
C ARG A 101 -14.53 -4.94 20.50
N ARG A 102 -13.82 -6.06 20.63
CA ARG A 102 -13.39 -6.60 21.93
C ARG A 102 -11.96 -6.17 22.22
N SER A 103 -11.70 -5.86 23.48
CA SER A 103 -10.38 -5.41 23.93
C SER A 103 -9.36 -6.54 23.89
N ALA A 104 -8.09 -6.19 23.77
CA ALA A 104 -7.00 -7.15 23.82
C ALA A 104 -5.80 -6.60 24.61
N PRO A 105 -4.96 -7.47 25.18
CA PRO A 105 -3.77 -7.07 25.92
C PRO A 105 -2.82 -6.21 25.07
N GLN A 106 -2.24 -5.18 25.70
CA GLN A 106 -1.28 -4.26 25.08
C GLN A 106 -0.17 -4.97 24.29
N SER A 107 0.50 -5.94 24.91
CA SER A 107 1.61 -6.68 24.29
C SER A 107 1.16 -7.47 23.07
N PHE A 108 -0.03 -8.07 23.14
CA PHE A 108 -0.64 -8.82 22.05
C PHE A 108 -1.00 -7.91 20.86
N LEU A 109 -1.56 -6.73 21.14
CA LEU A 109 -1.87 -5.74 20.10
C LEU A 109 -0.61 -5.17 19.44
N ALA A 110 0.44 -4.87 20.23
CA ALA A 110 1.72 -4.41 19.70
C ALA A 110 2.30 -5.42 18.70
N GLU A 111 2.28 -6.71 19.02
CA GLU A 111 2.73 -7.77 18.11
C GLU A 111 1.84 -7.88 16.86
N CYS A 112 0.52 -7.76 17.00
CA CYS A 112 -0.40 -7.78 15.86
C CYS A 112 -0.16 -6.59 14.92
N TYR A 113 0.09 -5.39 15.44
CA TYR A 113 0.46 -4.23 14.63
C TYR A 113 1.80 -4.45 13.94
N MET A 114 2.81 -4.99 14.62
CA MET A 114 4.12 -5.29 14.03
C MET A 114 4.01 -6.30 12.87
N HIS A 115 3.26 -7.39 13.05
CA HIS A 115 3.05 -8.35 11.96
C HIS A 115 2.22 -7.77 10.82
N ARG A 116 1.22 -6.92 11.10
CA ARG A 116 0.46 -6.21 10.07
C ARG A 116 1.33 -5.20 9.30
N ALA A 117 2.25 -4.50 9.98
CA ALA A 117 3.25 -3.65 9.35
C ALA A 117 4.14 -4.46 8.40
N SER A 118 4.65 -5.62 8.83
CA SER A 118 5.43 -6.52 7.97
C SER A 118 4.66 -6.91 6.71
N ALA A 119 3.37 -7.27 6.86
CA ALA A 119 2.51 -7.58 5.72
C ALA A 119 2.28 -6.35 4.81
N HIS A 120 2.10 -5.15 5.37
CA HIS A 120 1.96 -3.91 4.61
C HIS A 120 3.23 -3.58 3.82
N ARG A 121 4.40 -3.71 4.45
CA ARG A 121 5.71 -3.55 3.81
C ARG A 121 5.86 -4.50 2.63
N SER A 122 5.57 -5.79 2.82
CA SER A 122 5.64 -6.78 1.74
C SER A 122 4.61 -6.55 0.62
N ALA A 123 3.48 -5.90 0.94
CA ALA A 123 2.48 -5.47 -0.04
C ALA A 123 2.81 -4.13 -0.72
N GLY A 124 3.97 -3.52 -0.46
CA GLY A 124 4.37 -2.22 -1.01
C GLY A 124 3.62 -1.01 -0.42
N ARG A 125 2.89 -1.20 0.68
CA ARG A 125 2.08 -0.18 1.36
C ARG A 125 2.89 0.49 2.47
N ILE A 126 3.78 1.39 2.07
CA ILE A 126 4.79 1.98 2.96
C ILE A 126 4.16 2.85 4.05
N ALA A 127 3.28 3.80 3.69
CA ALA A 127 2.64 4.69 4.66
C ALA A 127 1.87 3.92 5.75
N GLU A 128 1.11 2.88 5.37
CA GLU A 128 0.40 2.06 6.35
C GLU A 128 1.35 1.22 7.22
N SER A 129 2.45 0.73 6.64
CA SER A 129 3.47 0.03 7.42
C SER A 129 4.12 0.95 8.47
N ILE A 130 4.44 2.19 8.11
CA ILE A 130 4.96 3.20 9.06
C ILE A 130 3.93 3.47 10.15
N ALA A 131 2.65 3.62 9.80
CA ALA A 131 1.59 3.86 10.77
C ALA A 131 1.45 2.74 11.81
N ASP A 132 1.58 1.48 11.38
CA ASP A 132 1.52 0.34 12.30
C ASP A 132 2.81 0.18 13.12
N CYS A 133 3.99 0.52 12.58
CA CYS A 133 5.20 0.66 13.37
C CYS A 133 5.06 1.76 14.45
N ASN A 134 4.45 2.90 14.12
CA ASN A 134 4.18 3.98 15.07
C ASN A 134 3.28 3.53 16.22
N ARG A 135 2.20 2.79 15.91
CA ARG A 135 1.32 2.20 16.94
C ARG A 135 2.07 1.19 17.81
N THR A 136 2.90 0.35 17.19
CA THR A 136 3.73 -0.63 17.91
C THR A 136 4.66 0.07 18.89
N LEU A 137 5.35 1.14 18.48
CA LEU A 137 6.29 1.89 19.32
C LEU A 137 5.59 2.76 20.38
N ALA A 138 4.35 3.15 20.14
CA ALA A 138 3.54 3.78 21.19
C ALA A 138 3.17 2.77 22.29
N LEU A 139 2.84 1.53 21.94
CA LEU A 139 2.52 0.47 22.90
C LEU A 139 3.78 -0.15 23.54
N ASP A 140 4.84 -0.35 22.78
CA ASP A 140 6.12 -0.94 23.20
C ASP A 140 7.28 -0.11 22.60
N PRO A 141 7.71 0.96 23.28
CA PRO A 141 8.81 1.81 22.79
C PRO A 141 10.16 1.08 22.73
N THR A 142 10.28 -0.08 23.37
CA THR A 142 11.49 -0.93 23.35
C THR A 142 11.45 -2.00 22.27
N CYS A 143 10.47 -1.95 21.37
CA CYS A 143 10.34 -2.91 20.28
C CYS A 143 11.45 -2.71 19.22
N ILE A 144 12.53 -3.49 19.34
CA ILE A 144 13.66 -3.52 18.38
C ILE A 144 13.16 -3.71 16.94
N GLN A 145 12.27 -4.67 16.71
CA GLN A 145 11.76 -4.99 15.38
C GLN A 145 11.02 -3.80 14.75
N ALA A 146 10.28 -3.02 15.53
CA ALA A 146 9.54 -1.88 15.03
C ALA A 146 10.49 -0.74 14.62
N LEU A 147 11.55 -0.48 15.40
CA LEU A 147 12.59 0.50 15.04
C LEU A 147 13.35 0.08 13.78
N GLU A 148 13.79 -1.18 13.70
CA GLU A 148 14.49 -1.70 12.52
C GLU A 148 13.62 -1.64 11.26
N THR A 149 12.34 -2.01 11.38
CA THR A 149 11.40 -1.98 10.26
C THR A 149 11.10 -0.56 9.82
N ARG A 150 10.87 0.37 10.76
CA ARG A 150 10.55 1.77 10.46
C ARG A 150 11.74 2.51 9.85
N ALA A 151 12.96 2.30 10.37
CA ALA A 151 14.20 2.80 9.77
C ALA A 151 14.38 2.30 8.34
N SER A 152 14.16 0.98 8.10
CA SER A 152 14.22 0.42 6.75
C SER A 152 13.19 1.05 5.81
N LEU A 153 11.97 1.30 6.26
CA LEU A 153 10.93 1.96 5.46
C LEU A 153 11.33 3.40 5.13
N PHE A 154 11.85 4.16 6.10
CA PHE A 154 12.34 5.51 5.88
C PHE A 154 13.51 5.55 4.89
N GLU A 155 14.42 4.58 4.93
CA GLU A 155 15.46 4.42 3.90
C GLU A 155 14.88 4.13 2.52
N THR A 156 13.85 3.27 2.42
CA THR A 156 13.24 2.97 1.11
C THR A 156 12.62 4.20 0.44
N ILE A 157 12.04 5.12 1.23
CA ILE A 157 11.52 6.40 0.74
C ILE A 157 12.57 7.52 0.77
N ARG A 158 13.83 7.21 1.06
CA ARG A 158 14.94 8.18 1.21
C ARG A 158 14.67 9.32 2.20
N CYS A 159 13.84 9.07 3.21
CA CYS A 159 13.70 9.94 4.37
C CYS A 159 14.82 9.64 5.38
N LEU A 160 16.05 10.02 5.00
CA LEU A 160 17.26 9.68 5.76
C LEU A 160 17.28 10.25 7.20
N PRO A 161 16.78 11.48 7.49
CA PRO A 161 16.78 12.00 8.86
C PRO A 161 15.94 11.15 9.82
N ASP A 162 14.75 10.73 9.40
CA ASP A 162 13.85 9.93 10.23
C ASP A 162 14.39 8.50 10.43
N SER A 163 15.03 7.92 9.39
CA SER A 163 15.75 6.64 9.56
C SER A 163 16.89 6.77 10.56
N LEU A 164 17.71 7.82 10.44
CA LEU A 164 18.84 8.04 11.33
C LEU A 164 18.37 8.13 12.80
N HIS A 165 17.28 8.84 13.05
CA HIS A 165 16.69 8.95 14.38
C HIS A 165 16.31 7.57 14.96
N ASP A 166 15.66 6.71 14.17
CA ASP A 166 15.30 5.35 14.60
C ASP A 166 16.52 4.47 14.86
N LEU A 167 17.55 4.57 14.04
CA LEU A 167 18.80 3.83 14.22
C LEU A 167 19.58 4.30 15.45
N GLU A 168 19.59 5.61 15.73
CA GLU A 168 20.18 6.16 16.96
C GLU A 168 19.43 5.69 18.20
N HIS A 169 18.10 5.67 18.16
CA HIS A 169 17.29 5.12 19.24
C HIS A 169 17.56 3.61 19.45
N LEU A 170 17.67 2.85 18.36
CA LEU A 170 18.05 1.44 18.41
C LEU A 170 19.45 1.23 19.02
N LYS A 171 20.40 2.11 18.72
CA LYS A 171 21.75 2.09 19.30
C LYS A 171 21.71 2.30 20.81
N LEU A 172 20.93 3.28 21.27
CA LEU A 172 20.72 3.52 22.70
C LEU A 172 20.10 2.29 23.38
N LEU A 173 19.11 1.66 22.75
CA LEU A 173 18.47 0.46 23.28
C LEU A 173 19.46 -0.72 23.39
N TYR A 174 20.27 -0.98 22.37
CA TYR A 174 21.31 -2.01 22.43
C TYR A 174 22.35 -1.72 23.53
N ASN A 175 22.76 -0.46 23.69
CA ASN A 175 23.66 -0.08 24.78
C ASN A 175 23.02 -0.32 26.16
N SER A 176 21.74 0.00 26.33
CA SER A 176 21.02 -0.28 27.58
C SER A 176 20.96 -1.78 27.85
N ILE A 177 20.66 -2.61 26.85
CA ILE A 177 20.62 -4.06 27.00
C ILE A 177 21.97 -4.63 27.41
N LEU A 178 23.07 -4.13 26.82
CA LEU A 178 24.42 -4.57 27.19
C LEU A 178 24.77 -4.16 28.63
N ARG A 179 24.40 -2.95 29.05
CA ARG A 179 24.60 -2.46 30.42
C ARG A 179 23.80 -3.27 31.44
N ASP A 180 22.52 -3.47 31.18
CA ASP A 180 21.58 -4.06 32.13
C ASP A 180 21.55 -5.59 32.07
N ARG A 181 22.18 -6.19 31.05
CA ARG A 181 22.24 -7.64 30.75
C ARG A 181 20.87 -8.32 30.66
N LYS A 182 19.84 -7.54 30.31
CA LYS A 182 18.44 -7.99 30.23
C LYS A 182 17.82 -7.52 28.91
N LEU A 183 17.06 -8.42 28.27
CA LEU A 183 16.27 -8.06 27.09
C LEU A 183 14.98 -7.33 27.53
N PRO A 184 14.48 -6.36 26.75
CA PRO A 184 13.29 -5.60 27.12
C PRO A 184 12.02 -6.47 27.11
N GLY A 185 11.18 -6.36 28.13
CA GLY A 185 9.92 -7.10 28.25
C GLY A 185 10.02 -8.41 29.04
N PRO A 186 8.93 -9.19 29.12
CA PRO A 186 8.85 -10.37 29.97
C PRO A 186 9.83 -11.47 29.55
N ALA A 187 10.35 -12.24 30.51
CA ALA A 187 11.33 -13.30 30.26
C ALA A 187 10.84 -14.41 29.31
N TRP A 188 9.52 -14.62 29.22
CA TRP A 188 8.90 -15.59 28.33
C TRP A 188 8.61 -15.05 26.92
N LYS A 189 8.77 -13.74 26.69
CA LYS A 189 8.58 -13.13 25.37
C LYS A 189 9.72 -13.58 24.45
N ARG A 190 9.39 -14.12 23.29
CA ARG A 190 10.39 -14.47 22.27
C ARG A 190 10.87 -13.21 21.58
N HIS A 191 12.13 -12.83 21.79
CA HIS A 191 12.77 -11.74 21.04
C HIS A 191 13.31 -12.25 19.71
N ASN A 192 13.19 -11.42 18.68
CA ASN A 192 13.82 -11.69 17.38
C ASN A 192 15.35 -11.57 17.41
N VAL A 193 15.92 -11.04 18.50
CA VAL A 193 17.36 -10.82 18.65
C VAL A 193 17.84 -11.58 19.88
N ARG A 194 18.85 -12.42 19.69
CA ARG A 194 19.51 -13.09 20.82
C ARG A 194 20.57 -12.17 21.41
N TYR A 195 20.73 -12.20 22.73
CA TYR A 195 21.71 -11.35 23.43
C TYR A 195 23.13 -11.44 22.85
N ARG A 196 23.56 -12.66 22.48
CA ARG A 196 24.89 -12.90 21.89
C ARG A 196 25.13 -12.17 20.56
N GLU A 197 24.06 -11.82 19.83
CA GLU A 197 24.14 -11.16 18.53
C GLU A 197 24.22 -9.63 18.67
N ILE A 198 23.92 -9.07 19.85
CA ILE A 198 23.81 -7.63 20.08
C ILE A 198 25.12 -6.89 19.80
N PRO A 199 26.31 -7.33 20.27
CA PRO A 199 27.56 -6.63 19.97
C PRO A 199 27.85 -6.55 18.46
N GLY A 200 27.58 -7.63 17.72
CA GLY A 200 27.73 -7.66 16.26
C GLY A 200 26.77 -6.69 15.57
N LYS A 201 25.48 -6.74 15.95
CA LYS A 201 24.47 -5.81 15.43
C LYS A 201 24.79 -4.35 15.76
N LEU A 202 25.31 -4.05 16.94
CA LEU A 202 25.71 -2.72 17.37
C LEU A 202 26.88 -2.18 16.53
N CYS A 203 27.83 -3.03 16.15
CA CYS A 203 28.91 -2.68 15.24
C CYS A 203 28.37 -2.31 13.85
N SER A 204 27.56 -3.19 13.24
CA SER A 204 26.92 -2.94 11.94
C SER A 204 26.05 -1.67 11.97
N LEU A 205 25.31 -1.48 13.06
CA LEU A 205 24.47 -0.30 13.27
C LEU A 205 25.29 0.99 13.35
N THR A 206 26.45 0.96 14.03
CA THR A 206 27.31 2.14 14.16
C THR A 206 27.91 2.53 12.82
N ILE A 207 28.32 1.57 11.99
CA ILE A 207 28.79 1.82 10.62
C ILE A 207 27.66 2.45 9.80
N LYS A 208 26.46 1.87 9.86
CA LYS A 208 25.29 2.38 9.12
C LYS A 208 24.89 3.80 9.52
N ILE A 209 24.92 4.11 10.82
CA ILE A 209 24.67 5.46 11.34
C ILE A 209 25.71 6.44 10.79
N GLN A 210 26.98 6.05 10.76
CA GLN A 210 28.05 6.90 10.24
C GLN A 210 27.90 7.17 8.74
N GLU A 211 27.56 6.13 7.96
CA GLU A 211 27.27 6.24 6.53
C GLU A 211 26.10 7.20 6.28
N LEU A 212 24.98 7.04 6.99
CA LEU A 212 23.82 7.93 6.86
C LEU A 212 24.17 9.37 7.24
N LYS A 213 24.98 9.59 8.29
CA LYS A 213 25.46 10.93 8.66
C LYS A 213 26.30 11.57 7.57
N GLN A 214 27.18 10.80 6.92
CA GLN A 214 27.97 11.29 5.79
C GLN A 214 27.08 11.66 4.59
N ARG A 215 26.08 10.84 4.27
CA ARG A 215 25.11 11.13 3.20
C ARG A 215 24.22 12.35 3.48
N LEU A 216 23.90 12.58 4.75
CA LEU A 216 23.22 13.81 5.16
C LEU A 216 24.14 15.02 5.03
N ALA A 217 25.42 14.88 5.40
CA ALA A 217 26.42 15.94 5.26
C ALA A 217 26.73 16.29 3.79
N SER A 218 26.61 15.33 2.87
CA SER A 218 26.74 15.58 1.43
C SER A 218 25.51 16.27 0.79
N GLY A 219 24.43 16.49 1.55
CA GLY A 219 23.26 17.25 1.10
C GLY A 219 22.09 16.39 0.57
N GLU A 220 22.05 15.08 0.80
CA GLU A 220 20.97 14.19 0.32
C GLU A 220 19.62 14.34 1.06
N THR A 221 19.41 15.41 1.82
CA THR A 221 18.24 15.62 2.72
C THR A 221 16.91 15.87 2.01
N GLY A 222 16.93 16.30 0.74
CA GLY A 222 15.73 16.74 0.00
C GLY A 222 15.07 15.70 -0.92
N ASN A 223 15.69 14.54 -1.13
CA ASN A 223 15.30 13.60 -2.19
C ASN A 223 14.38 12.45 -1.68
N VAL A 224 13.32 12.81 -0.97
CA VAL A 224 12.33 11.84 -0.45
C VAL A 224 11.48 11.32 -1.62
N ASP A 225 11.37 10.00 -1.77
CA ASP A 225 10.51 9.38 -2.78
C ASP A 225 9.04 9.37 -2.30
N TYR A 226 8.35 10.47 -2.57
CA TYR A 226 6.94 10.64 -2.22
C TYR A 226 6.00 9.74 -3.04
N TYR A 227 6.41 9.29 -4.23
CA TYR A 227 5.63 8.33 -5.03
C TYR A 227 5.56 6.99 -4.31
N ALA A 228 6.72 6.50 -3.83
CA ALA A 228 6.79 5.28 -3.02
C ALA A 228 6.04 5.40 -1.69
N LEU A 229 6.13 6.55 -1.01
CA LEU A 229 5.39 6.80 0.23
C LEU A 229 3.87 6.71 0.04
N ILE A 230 3.33 7.39 -0.98
CA ILE A 230 1.88 7.43 -1.26
C ILE A 230 1.41 6.11 -1.91
N GLY A 231 2.31 5.39 -2.58
CA GLY A 231 2.01 4.14 -3.29
C GLY A 231 1.45 4.38 -4.69
N VAL A 232 1.86 5.46 -5.36
CA VAL A 232 1.49 5.80 -6.74
C VAL A 232 2.68 5.66 -7.67
N ARG A 233 2.44 5.39 -8.96
CA ARG A 233 3.50 5.30 -9.97
C ARG A 233 4.00 6.69 -10.38
N ARG A 234 5.23 6.77 -10.88
CA ARG A 234 5.76 8.00 -11.51
C ARG A 234 4.97 8.28 -12.80
N GLY A 235 4.62 9.55 -13.03
CA GLY A 235 3.69 9.95 -14.11
C GLY A 235 2.24 9.54 -13.85
N CYS A 236 1.82 9.40 -12.58
CA CYS A 236 0.42 9.13 -12.25
C CYS A 236 -0.49 10.30 -12.65
N SER A 237 -1.76 9.99 -12.92
CA SER A 237 -2.74 11.04 -13.21
C SER A 237 -3.09 11.83 -11.94
N ARG A 238 -3.45 13.10 -12.11
CA ARG A 238 -3.97 13.93 -11.01
C ARG A 238 -5.08 13.23 -10.20
N SER A 239 -6.03 12.60 -10.88
CA SER A 239 -7.15 11.88 -10.25
C SER A 239 -6.72 10.66 -9.42
N GLU A 240 -5.63 10.00 -9.81
CA GLU A 240 -5.07 8.86 -9.07
C GLU A 240 -4.40 9.34 -7.78
N LEU A 241 -3.61 10.42 -7.88
CA LEU A 241 -2.98 11.05 -6.72
C LEU A 241 -4.01 11.55 -5.72
N GLU A 242 -5.04 12.29 -6.17
CA GLU A 242 -6.09 12.84 -5.31
C GLU A 242 -6.84 11.73 -4.56
N ARG A 243 -7.17 10.61 -5.22
CA ARG A 243 -7.81 9.45 -4.58
C ARG A 243 -6.88 8.79 -3.55
N ALA A 244 -5.63 8.55 -3.90
CA ALA A 244 -4.66 7.93 -2.99
C ALA A 244 -4.44 8.81 -1.74
N HIS A 245 -4.27 10.11 -1.95
CA HIS A 245 -4.11 11.09 -0.88
C HIS A 245 -5.34 11.17 0.03
N LEU A 246 -6.55 11.19 -0.54
CA LEU A 246 -7.79 11.20 0.23
C LEU A 246 -7.89 9.95 1.12
N LEU A 247 -7.62 8.76 0.58
CA LEU A 247 -7.65 7.51 1.33
C LEU A 247 -6.64 7.50 2.49
N LEU A 248 -5.39 7.91 2.24
CA LEU A 248 -4.37 7.99 3.28
C LEU A 248 -4.72 9.02 4.35
N SER A 249 -5.18 10.20 3.93
CA SER A 249 -5.58 11.27 4.85
C SER A 249 -6.74 10.85 5.73
N LEU A 250 -7.76 10.17 5.20
CA LEU A 250 -8.89 9.66 5.97
C LEU A 250 -8.48 8.57 6.97
N ARG A 251 -7.54 7.70 6.60
CA ARG A 251 -7.06 6.60 7.45
C ARG A 251 -6.10 7.04 8.54
N HIS A 252 -5.27 8.03 8.27
CA HIS A 252 -4.18 8.47 9.15
C HIS A 252 -4.43 9.85 9.78
N LYS A 253 -5.68 10.30 9.87
CA LYS A 253 -6.01 11.54 10.63
C LYS A 253 -5.51 11.41 12.07
N PRO A 254 -4.80 12.42 12.60
CA PRO A 254 -4.27 12.39 13.97
C PRO A 254 -5.39 12.24 15.01
N ASP A 255 -6.55 12.84 14.77
CA ASP A 255 -7.72 12.78 15.66
C ASP A 255 -8.26 11.35 15.85
N LYS A 256 -8.14 10.51 14.79
CA LYS A 256 -8.59 9.12 14.82
C LYS A 256 -7.50 8.16 15.30
N ALA A 257 -6.26 8.64 15.46
CA ALA A 257 -5.12 7.79 15.76
C ALA A 257 -5.21 7.19 17.17
N THR A 258 -5.83 7.90 18.13
CA THR A 258 -5.99 7.45 19.53
C THR A 258 -7.10 6.41 19.71
N GLY A 259 -8.00 6.25 18.73
CA GLY A 259 -9.19 5.44 18.89
C GLY A 259 -8.94 3.95 19.15
N PHE A 260 -7.73 3.42 18.93
CA PHE A 260 -7.40 2.04 19.30
C PHE A 260 -7.04 1.85 20.78
N ILE A 261 -6.72 2.93 21.50
CA ILE A 261 -6.31 2.87 22.89
C ILE A 261 -7.49 2.45 23.78
N GLU A 262 -8.71 2.83 23.43
CA GLU A 262 -9.95 2.36 24.09
C GLU A 262 -10.14 0.84 24.02
N ARG A 263 -9.50 0.18 23.05
CA ARG A 263 -9.55 -1.28 22.86
C ARG A 263 -8.32 -1.99 23.42
N CYS A 264 -7.40 -1.25 24.01
CA CYS A 264 -6.16 -1.77 24.55
C CYS A 264 -6.31 -1.93 26.06
N GLU A 265 -6.17 -3.17 26.55
CA GLU A 265 -6.05 -3.43 27.99
C GLU A 265 -4.65 -3.01 28.42
N LEU A 266 -4.55 -1.78 28.93
CA LEU A 266 -3.34 -1.20 29.51
C LEU A 266 -3.30 -1.54 31.00
N ALA A 267 -2.10 -1.83 31.53
CA ALA A 267 -1.94 -2.24 32.92
C ALA A 267 -2.12 -1.07 33.91
N ASP A 268 -1.78 0.16 33.50
CA ASP A 268 -1.82 1.38 34.32
C ASP A 268 -2.50 2.55 33.61
N GLU A 269 -3.34 3.32 34.32
CA GLU A 269 -4.03 4.48 33.74
C GLU A 269 -3.08 5.62 33.35
N ARG A 270 -1.97 5.79 34.07
CA ARG A 270 -0.93 6.81 33.74
C ARG A 270 -0.24 6.52 32.40
N ASP A 271 -0.19 5.26 31.99
CA ASP A 271 0.36 4.88 30.70
C ASP A 271 -0.58 5.27 29.56
N VAL A 272 -1.89 5.36 29.80
CA VAL A 272 -2.89 5.68 28.77
C VAL A 272 -2.63 7.04 28.14
N GLU A 273 -2.39 8.08 28.94
CA GLU A 273 -2.20 9.43 28.40
C GLU A 273 -0.83 9.57 27.71
N SER A 274 0.23 8.98 28.27
CA SER A 274 1.54 8.97 27.62
C SER A 274 1.52 8.22 26.29
N VAL A 275 0.75 7.14 26.18
CA VAL A 275 0.53 6.41 24.93
C VAL A 275 -0.27 7.27 23.95
N LYS A 276 -1.34 7.94 24.39
CA LYS A 276 -2.13 8.87 23.56
C LYS A 276 -1.26 9.97 22.97
N GLU A 277 -0.41 10.60 23.77
CA GLU A 277 0.49 11.65 23.30
C GLU A 277 1.49 11.12 22.26
N ARG A 278 2.14 9.99 22.52
CA ARG A 278 3.06 9.35 21.56
C ARG A 278 2.37 8.98 20.25
N VAL A 279 1.14 8.48 20.30
CA VAL A 279 0.32 8.19 19.11
C VAL A 279 -0.04 9.47 18.36
N LYS A 280 -0.52 10.51 19.04
CA LYS A 280 -0.86 11.80 18.42
C LYS A 280 0.36 12.40 17.71
N MET A 281 1.51 12.43 18.38
CA MET A 281 2.74 12.98 17.81
C MET A 281 3.21 12.18 16.59
N SER A 282 3.31 10.85 16.71
CA SER A 282 3.78 10.01 15.60
C SER A 282 2.81 9.96 14.41
N SER A 283 1.50 10.01 14.66
CA SER A 283 0.49 10.10 13.59
C SER A 283 0.50 11.45 12.90
N LEU A 284 0.70 12.55 13.64
CA LEU A 284 0.83 13.89 13.07
C LEU A 284 2.07 14.01 12.17
N LEU A 285 3.21 13.44 12.58
CA LEU A 285 4.43 13.41 11.76
C LEU A 285 4.20 12.68 10.42
N LEU A 286 3.60 11.48 10.47
CA LEU A 286 3.26 10.74 9.25
C LEU A 286 2.26 11.51 8.38
N TYR A 287 1.23 12.11 8.99
CA TYR A 287 0.23 12.89 8.28
C TYR A 287 0.89 14.07 7.54
N ARG A 288 1.77 14.83 8.22
CA ARG A 288 2.53 15.93 7.59
C ARG A 288 3.44 15.45 6.47
N LEU A 289 4.08 14.29 6.63
CA LEU A 289 4.92 13.69 5.59
C LEU A 289 4.11 13.34 4.35
N VAL A 290 2.92 12.76 4.51
CA VAL A 290 1.99 12.45 3.41
C VAL A 290 1.46 13.74 2.75
N GLN A 291 1.14 14.77 3.53
CA GLN A 291 0.72 16.08 2.99
C GLN A 291 1.81 16.75 2.15
N LYS A 292 3.06 16.76 2.66
CA LYS A 292 4.23 17.25 1.93
C LYS A 292 4.47 16.45 0.65
N GLY A 293 4.28 15.14 0.71
CA GLY A 293 4.39 14.29 -0.48
C GLY A 293 3.32 14.58 -1.52
N TYR A 294 2.09 14.81 -1.10
CA TYR A 294 1.01 15.17 -2.00
C TYR A 294 1.29 16.49 -2.72
N THR A 295 1.68 17.54 -1.99
CA THR A 295 1.96 18.85 -2.63
C THR A 295 3.14 18.78 -3.60
N ASN A 296 4.19 18.02 -3.27
CA ASN A 296 5.34 17.83 -4.15
C ASN A 296 4.97 17.06 -5.43
N VAL A 297 4.32 15.90 -5.30
CA VAL A 297 3.92 15.09 -6.46
C VAL A 297 2.92 15.84 -7.32
N MET A 298 2.00 16.57 -6.69
CA MET A 298 1.04 17.42 -7.39
C MET A 298 1.72 18.52 -8.21
N GLY A 299 2.74 19.18 -7.64
CA GLY A 299 3.56 20.15 -8.37
C GLY A 299 4.21 19.54 -9.61
N ASN A 300 4.84 18.37 -9.46
CA ASN A 300 5.49 17.67 -10.57
C ASN A 300 4.49 17.31 -11.70
N ILE A 301 3.28 16.85 -11.35
CA ILE A 301 2.23 16.55 -12.34
C ILE A 301 1.82 17.82 -13.08
N MET A 302 1.64 18.94 -12.37
CA MET A 302 1.26 20.21 -13.00
C MET A 302 2.35 20.73 -13.95
N ASP A 303 3.62 20.59 -13.59
CA ASP A 303 4.76 20.96 -14.42
C ASP A 303 4.87 20.07 -15.67
N GLU A 304 4.66 18.76 -15.52
CA GLU A 304 4.61 17.80 -16.63
C GLU A 304 3.46 18.11 -17.60
N GLU A 305 2.26 18.38 -17.08
CA GLU A 305 1.10 18.78 -17.90
C GLU A 305 1.34 20.11 -18.64
N ALA A 306 2.01 21.08 -18.00
CA ALA A 306 2.37 22.34 -18.62
C ALA A 306 3.40 22.15 -19.75
N ALA A 307 4.42 21.33 -19.51
CA ALA A 307 5.43 20.99 -20.52
C ALA A 307 4.80 20.25 -21.71
N GLU A 308 3.87 19.34 -21.47
CA GLU A 308 3.16 18.64 -22.54
C GLU A 308 2.27 19.58 -23.37
N LYS A 309 1.57 20.53 -22.72
CA LYS A 309 0.80 21.58 -23.40
C LYS A 309 1.70 22.46 -24.27
N GLN A 310 2.89 22.83 -23.78
CA GLN A 310 3.87 23.60 -24.55
C GLN A 310 4.39 22.82 -25.76
N ARG A 311 4.71 21.53 -25.59
CA ARG A 311 5.12 20.65 -26.70
C ARG A 311 4.03 20.50 -27.75
N LYS A 312 2.76 20.36 -27.35
CA LYS A 312 1.61 20.32 -28.28
C LYS A 312 1.46 21.63 -29.04
N LYS A 313 1.59 22.78 -28.37
CA LYS A 313 1.56 24.10 -29.04
C LYS A 313 2.70 24.26 -30.04
N ALA A 314 3.93 23.91 -29.67
CA ALA A 314 5.08 23.97 -30.56
C ALA A 314 4.94 23.03 -31.78
N ALA A 315 4.37 21.83 -31.57
CA ALA A 315 4.11 20.89 -32.66
C ALA A 315 3.03 21.40 -33.63
N LEU A 316 1.96 22.02 -33.11
CA LEU A 316 0.93 22.66 -33.93
C LEU A 316 1.50 23.83 -34.74
N GLN A 317 2.31 24.69 -34.13
CA GLN A 317 2.99 25.79 -34.82
C GLN A 317 3.96 25.28 -35.90
N ALA A 318 4.68 24.18 -35.64
CA ALA A 318 5.55 23.57 -36.64
C ALA A 318 4.78 22.99 -37.83
N LEU A 319 3.61 22.38 -37.57
CA LEU A 319 2.70 21.88 -38.60
C LEU A 319 2.09 23.02 -39.44
N GLU A 320 1.70 24.12 -38.80
CA GLU A 320 1.22 25.33 -39.49
C GLU A 320 2.31 25.94 -40.36
N ALA A 321 3.53 26.11 -39.84
CA ALA A 321 4.66 26.61 -40.61
C ALA A 321 5.06 25.70 -41.79
N GLN A 322 4.90 24.38 -41.65
CA GLN A 322 5.10 23.44 -42.77
C GLN A 322 4.00 23.58 -43.83
N LYS A 323 2.74 23.77 -43.42
CA LYS A 323 1.63 24.01 -44.36
C LYS A 323 1.80 25.33 -45.10
N GLU A 324 2.21 26.40 -44.42
CA GLU A 324 2.49 27.70 -45.04
C GLU A 324 3.61 27.59 -46.07
N LYS A 325 4.73 26.95 -45.72
CA LYS A 325 5.83 26.70 -46.69
C LYS A 325 5.40 25.83 -47.86
N ALA A 326 4.54 24.83 -47.65
CA ALA A 326 4.01 24.00 -48.73
C ALA A 326 3.08 24.79 -49.66
N ASN A 327 2.25 25.69 -49.11
CA ASN A 327 1.39 26.58 -49.88
C ASN A 327 2.19 27.63 -50.66
N GLU A 328 3.24 28.20 -50.06
CA GLU A 328 4.17 29.12 -50.74
C GLU A 328 4.91 28.41 -51.89
N ALA A 329 5.43 27.20 -51.65
CA ALA A 329 6.07 26.40 -52.69
C ALA A 329 5.10 26.04 -53.84
N ALA A 330 3.83 25.73 -53.53
CA ALA A 330 2.81 25.50 -54.54
C ALA A 330 2.45 26.78 -55.32
N ALA A 331 2.43 27.94 -54.66
CA ALA A 331 2.20 29.24 -55.30
C ALA A 331 3.38 29.68 -56.20
N GLU A 332 4.62 29.40 -55.80
CA GLU A 332 5.81 29.59 -56.65
C GLU A 332 5.80 28.64 -57.86
N LEU A 333 5.43 27.38 -57.67
CA LEU A 333 5.29 26.43 -58.76
C LEU A 333 4.24 26.90 -59.79
N ASN A 334 3.10 27.43 -59.31
CA ASN A 334 2.07 28.00 -60.18
C ASN A 334 2.54 29.28 -60.89
N LYS A 335 3.33 30.16 -60.26
CA LYS A 335 3.94 31.33 -60.92
C LYS A 335 4.98 30.95 -61.98
N VAL A 336 5.71 29.85 -61.80
CA VAL A 336 6.66 29.32 -62.80
C VAL A 336 5.90 28.69 -63.99
N VAL A 337 4.72 28.12 -63.75
CA VAL A 337 3.83 27.63 -64.81
C VAL A 337 3.15 28.79 -65.57
N GLU A 338 2.75 29.86 -64.88
CA GLU A 338 2.18 31.06 -65.53
C GLU A 338 3.22 31.86 -66.33
N SER A 339 4.47 31.96 -65.84
CA SER A 339 5.55 32.68 -66.57
C SER A 339 6.10 31.92 -67.78
N ASN A 340 5.89 30.60 -67.85
CA ASN A 340 6.15 29.79 -69.06
C ASN A 340 4.96 29.72 -70.04
N SER A 341 3.85 30.41 -69.77
CA SER A 341 2.68 30.44 -70.66
C SER A 341 2.72 31.54 -71.74
N THR A 342 3.77 32.37 -71.80
CA THR A 342 3.94 33.43 -72.81
C THR A 342 4.77 33.03 -74.04
N GLN A 343 5.14 31.76 -74.18
CA GLN A 343 5.63 31.23 -75.46
C GLN A 343 5.03 29.86 -75.75
N MET A 344 3.83 29.86 -76.34
CA MET A 344 3.43 28.98 -77.45
C MET A 344 1.93 29.15 -77.66
N SER A 345 1.58 29.92 -78.68
CA SER A 345 0.27 29.78 -79.32
C SER A 345 0.41 28.77 -80.46
N GLN A 346 -0.66 27.99 -80.65
CA GLN A 346 -0.98 27.09 -81.77
C GLN A 346 -0.52 25.62 -81.67
N ASN A 347 -1.40 24.77 -81.11
CA ASN A 347 -2.23 23.88 -81.95
C ASN A 347 -3.29 23.08 -81.15
N ARG A 348 -4.56 23.48 -81.36
CA ARG A 348 -5.79 22.69 -81.57
C ARG A 348 -5.90 21.27 -80.95
N SER A 349 -6.87 21.08 -80.03
CA SER A 349 -8.17 20.39 -80.25
C SER A 349 -8.79 19.86 -78.95
N MET A 350 -10.12 19.98 -78.87
CA MET A 350 -11.02 19.55 -77.78
C MET A 350 -10.91 18.07 -77.43
N VAL A 351 -11.06 17.69 -76.15
CA VAL A 351 -12.05 16.71 -75.64
C VAL A 351 -12.22 16.85 -74.10
N SER A 352 -13.47 17.13 -73.72
CA SER A 352 -14.25 16.90 -72.48
C SER A 352 -13.70 17.03 -71.06
N SER A 353 -14.44 17.84 -70.30
CA SER A 353 -14.54 17.97 -68.85
C SER A 353 -14.82 16.66 -68.10
N SER A 354 -14.16 16.48 -66.95
CA SER A 354 -14.75 15.79 -65.80
C SER A 354 -14.29 16.44 -64.50
N THR A 355 -15.27 16.97 -63.77
CA THR A 355 -15.24 17.48 -62.41
C THR A 355 -14.49 16.55 -61.44
N VAL A 356 -13.50 17.10 -60.71
CA VAL A 356 -12.79 16.38 -59.65
C VAL A 356 -13.58 16.52 -58.34
N ASN A 357 -14.02 15.38 -57.80
CA ASN A 357 -14.82 15.24 -56.58
C ASN A 357 -14.06 15.64 -55.30
N PRO A 358 -14.71 16.28 -54.30
CA PRO A 358 -14.13 16.55 -53.00
C PRO A 358 -14.30 15.33 -52.08
N ALA A 359 -13.49 14.29 -52.26
CA ALA A 359 -13.58 13.06 -51.44
C ALA A 359 -12.23 12.45 -51.05
N VAL A 360 -11.16 13.25 -50.92
CA VAL A 360 -9.80 12.73 -50.69
C VAL A 360 -9.29 12.95 -49.25
N PHE A 361 -10.06 13.57 -48.35
CA PHE A 361 -9.69 13.68 -46.93
C PHE A 361 -10.62 12.89 -46.00
N GLN A 362 -10.86 11.62 -46.32
CA GLN A 362 -11.43 10.68 -45.35
C GLN A 362 -11.00 9.25 -45.69
N GLY A 363 -9.77 8.87 -45.32
CA GLY A 363 -9.24 7.59 -45.80
C GLY A 363 -8.07 6.95 -45.07
N VAL A 364 -7.69 7.42 -43.87
CA VAL A 364 -6.63 6.76 -43.08
C VAL A 364 -7.17 6.01 -41.86
N PHE A 365 -8.39 6.31 -41.40
CA PHE A 365 -8.97 5.63 -40.22
C PHE A 365 -9.73 4.34 -40.57
N CYS A 366 -10.23 4.18 -41.80
CA CYS A 366 -11.05 3.03 -42.19
C CYS A 366 -10.23 1.85 -42.78
N ARG A 367 -8.94 2.06 -43.08
CA ARG A 367 -8.10 1.02 -43.71
C ARG A 367 -7.56 0.02 -42.69
N ASP A 368 -7.40 0.44 -41.43
CA ASP A 368 -6.85 -0.40 -40.35
C ASP A 368 -7.89 -1.34 -39.71
N LEU A 369 -9.17 -0.96 -39.69
CA LEU A 369 -10.24 -1.81 -39.15
C LEU A 369 -10.58 -3.01 -40.05
N THR A 370 -10.44 -2.87 -41.37
CA THR A 370 -10.52 -4.00 -42.31
C THR A 370 -9.39 -5.01 -42.12
N VAL A 371 -8.21 -4.55 -41.68
CA VAL A 371 -7.08 -5.42 -41.35
C VAL A 371 -7.35 -6.20 -40.06
N VAL A 372 -7.98 -5.57 -39.06
CA VAL A 372 -8.40 -6.24 -37.80
C VAL A 372 -9.49 -7.28 -38.05
N GLY A 373 -10.47 -6.99 -38.92
CA GLY A 373 -11.51 -7.96 -39.30
C GLY A 373 -10.95 -9.20 -40.02
N ASN A 374 -9.96 -9.02 -40.88
CA ASN A 374 -9.29 -10.13 -41.58
C ASN A 374 -8.40 -10.96 -40.65
N LEU A 375 -7.71 -10.33 -39.68
CA LEU A 375 -6.90 -11.02 -38.66
C LEU A 375 -7.75 -11.91 -37.74
N LEU A 376 -8.96 -11.48 -37.38
CA LEU A 376 -9.88 -12.28 -36.56
C LEU A 376 -10.49 -13.48 -37.31
N SER A 377 -10.53 -13.43 -38.65
CA SER A 377 -11.06 -14.53 -39.47
C SER A 377 -10.08 -15.72 -39.63
N GLN A 378 -8.79 -15.53 -39.35
CA GLN A 378 -7.77 -16.59 -39.42
C GLN A 378 -7.67 -17.44 -38.14
N ALA A 379 -8.35 -17.05 -37.06
CA ALA A 379 -8.46 -17.82 -35.82
C ALA A 379 -9.82 -18.55 -35.72
N GLY A 380 -10.06 -19.50 -36.61
CA GLY A 380 -10.95 -20.65 -36.33
C GLY A 380 -12.46 -20.53 -36.55
N PHE A 381 -12.98 -19.46 -37.15
CA PHE A 381 -14.41 -19.38 -37.50
C PHE A 381 -14.65 -18.88 -38.93
N ASN A 382 -15.01 -19.80 -39.83
CA ASN A 382 -15.31 -19.56 -41.25
C ASN A 382 -16.67 -18.86 -41.49
N ARG A 383 -16.89 -17.64 -40.99
CA ARG A 383 -17.96 -16.74 -41.48
C ARG A 383 -17.55 -15.27 -41.32
N SER A 384 -17.72 -14.47 -42.38
CA SER A 384 -17.51 -13.02 -42.35
C SER A 384 -18.65 -12.32 -41.60
N MET A 385 -18.31 -11.48 -40.62
CA MET A 385 -19.28 -10.63 -39.92
C MET A 385 -19.39 -9.25 -40.60
N PRO A 386 -20.57 -8.82 -41.09
CA PRO A 386 -20.75 -7.48 -41.62
C PRO A 386 -20.96 -6.47 -40.48
N VAL A 387 -20.04 -5.52 -40.33
CA VAL A 387 -20.17 -4.41 -39.38
C VAL A 387 -20.91 -3.26 -40.07
N LYS A 388 -22.13 -2.94 -39.62
CA LYS A 388 -22.89 -1.77 -40.10
C LYS A 388 -22.46 -0.51 -39.35
N TYR A 389 -22.15 0.53 -40.12
CA TYR A 389 -21.79 1.88 -39.66
C TYR A 389 -23.03 2.70 -39.33
N GLU A 390 -23.64 2.49 -38.16
CA GLU A 390 -24.67 3.41 -37.64
C GLU A 390 -24.44 3.61 -36.15
N ALA A 391 -23.74 4.70 -35.79
CA ALA A 391 -23.86 5.47 -34.54
C ALA A 391 -22.54 6.21 -34.22
N LEU A 392 -22.08 7.09 -35.10
CA LEU A 392 -21.18 8.19 -34.73
C LEU A 392 -21.52 9.38 -35.63
N SER A 393 -22.50 10.17 -35.23
CA SER A 393 -22.70 11.52 -35.76
C SER A 393 -22.85 12.50 -34.59
N CYS A 394 -21.92 13.46 -34.58
CA CYS A 394 -21.82 14.72 -33.83
C CYS A 394 -21.64 14.62 -32.31
#